data_AF-A0A963SBK8-F1
#
_entry.id   AF-A0A963SBK8-F1
#
_cell.length_a   1.000
_cell.length_b   1.000
_cell.length_c   1.000
_cell.angle_alpha   90.00
_cell.angle_beta   90.00
_cell.angle_gamma   90.00
#
_symmetry.space_group_name_H-M   'P 1'
#
loop_
_entity.id
_entity.type
_entity.pdbx_description
1 polymer ?
#
loop_
_entity_poly.entity_id
_entity_poly.type
_entity_poly.pdbx_seq_one_letter_code
_entity_poly.pdbx_strand_id
1 'polypeptide(L)'
;MLLALFLHAPQTASAQDFPALTGRVTDAAGIIPADVEARLTGKLEALETESHRQLVIATIPSLQGYDIADYGYRLGREWGIGDKNRNDGALLIVAP
;
A
#
# COMPACT_ATOMS: atom_id res chain seq x y z
N MET A 1 -35.20 -18.91 -36.30
CA MET A 1 -34.58 -18.16 -35.17
C MET A 1 -34.03 -19.18 -34.19
N LEU A 2 -32.74 -19.53 -34.26
CA LEU A 2 -32.10 -20.33 -33.21
C LEU A 2 -31.51 -19.39 -32.16
N LEU A 3 -31.98 -19.54 -30.93
CA LEU A 3 -31.55 -18.78 -29.77
C LEU A 3 -30.23 -19.39 -29.26
N ALA A 4 -29.12 -18.69 -29.46
CA ALA A 4 -27.82 -19.10 -28.91
C ALA A 4 -27.76 -18.74 -27.41
N LEU A 5 -27.74 -19.77 -26.56
CA LEU A 5 -27.59 -19.65 -25.11
C LEU A 5 -26.10 -19.38 -24.79
N PHE A 6 -25.76 -18.14 -24.45
CA PHE A 6 -24.40 -17.79 -24.01
C PHE A 6 -24.14 -18.30 -22.59
N LEU A 7 -23.32 -19.35 -22.48
CA LEU A 7 -22.80 -19.89 -21.23
C LEU A 7 -21.80 -18.89 -20.63
N HIS A 8 -22.23 -18.08 -19.65
CA HIS A 8 -21.32 -17.20 -18.91
C HIS A 8 -20.54 -18.03 -17.89
N ALA A 9 -19.24 -18.20 -18.11
CA ALA A 9 -18.34 -18.75 -17.11
C ALA A 9 -18.18 -17.75 -15.94
N PRO A 10 -18.16 -18.20 -14.68
CA PRO A 10 -17.93 -17.32 -13.54
C PRO A 10 -16.50 -16.76 -13.63
N GLN A 11 -16.38 -15.44 -13.72
CA GLN A 11 -15.09 -14.77 -13.58
C GLN A 11 -14.75 -14.75 -12.08
N THR A 12 -13.76 -15.54 -11.68
CA THR A 12 -13.16 -15.45 -10.35
C THR A 12 -12.44 -14.10 -10.25
N ALA A 13 -13.07 -13.14 -9.56
CA ALA A 13 -12.39 -11.92 -9.15
C ALA A 13 -11.28 -12.30 -8.16
N SER A 14 -10.01 -12.19 -8.57
CA SER A 14 -8.89 -12.33 -7.64
C SER A 14 -8.80 -11.07 -6.80
N ALA A 15 -8.74 -11.24 -5.48
CA ALA A 15 -8.40 -10.14 -4.59
C ALA A 15 -6.94 -9.73 -4.88
N GLN A 16 -6.68 -8.42 -4.82
CA GLN A 16 -5.34 -7.90 -4.99
C GLN A 16 -4.49 -8.30 -3.78
N ASP A 17 -3.30 -8.85 -4.00
CA ASP A 17 -2.39 -9.24 -2.93
C ASP A 17 -1.56 -8.03 -2.50
N PHE A 18 -1.60 -7.66 -1.22
CA PHE A 18 -0.80 -6.57 -0.68
C PHE A 18 0.40 -7.10 0.12
N PRO A 19 1.55 -6.41 0.08
CA PRO A 19 2.65 -6.74 0.98
C PRO A 19 2.24 -6.54 2.44
N ALA A 20 2.83 -7.31 3.34
CA ALA A 20 2.64 -7.11 4.77
C ALA A 20 3.27 -5.78 5.20
N LEU A 21 2.57 -5.03 6.05
CA LEU A 21 3.13 -3.84 6.69
C LEU A 21 4.22 -4.29 7.67
N THR A 22 5.46 -3.90 7.43
CA THR A 22 6.61 -4.24 8.29
C THR A 22 6.95 -3.14 9.29
N GLY A 23 6.42 -1.93 9.09
CA GLY A 23 6.66 -0.78 9.95
C GLY A 23 6.46 0.54 9.21
N ARG A 24 7.13 1.60 9.68
CA ARG A 24 7.08 2.94 9.06
C ARG A 24 7.72 2.96 7.66
N VAL A 25 8.60 2.01 7.38
CA VAL A 25 9.11 1.72 6.05
C VAL A 25 8.80 0.25 5.73
N THR A 26 8.26 0.01 4.53
CA THR A 26 8.04 -1.34 3.99
C THR A 26 8.69 -1.40 2.61
N ASP A 27 9.89 -1.97 2.51
CA ASP A 27 10.64 -2.10 1.26
C ASP A 27 10.32 -3.41 0.52
N ALA A 28 9.10 -3.56 0.01
CA ALA A 28 8.70 -4.80 -0.67
C ALA A 28 9.36 -4.95 -2.06
N ALA A 29 9.89 -3.87 -2.64
CA ALA A 29 10.65 -3.92 -3.89
C ALA A 29 12.14 -4.23 -3.68
N GLY A 30 12.65 -4.19 -2.44
CA GLY A 30 14.05 -4.46 -2.12
C GLY A 30 15.02 -3.44 -2.72
N ILE A 31 14.60 -2.17 -2.79
CA ILE A 31 15.36 -1.08 -3.44
C ILE A 31 15.96 -0.08 -2.45
N ILE A 32 15.69 -0.23 -1.15
CA ILE A 32 16.21 0.65 -0.09
C ILE A 32 17.37 -0.06 0.62
N PRO A 33 18.58 0.52 0.66
CA PRO A 33 19.66 -0.01 1.48
C PRO A 33 19.29 -0.02 2.97
N ALA A 34 19.71 -1.06 3.71
CA ALA A 34 19.31 -1.27 5.10
C ALA A 34 19.66 -0.09 6.04
N ASP A 35 20.79 0.59 5.83
CA ASP A 35 21.17 1.78 6.61
C ASP A 35 20.22 2.96 6.35
N VAL A 36 19.74 3.09 5.12
CA VAL A 36 18.78 4.11 4.70
C VAL A 36 17.40 3.80 5.27
N GLU A 37 16.97 2.54 5.21
CA GLU A 37 15.70 2.09 5.79
C GLU A 37 15.65 2.35 7.30
N ALA A 38 16.70 2.01 8.05
CA ALA A 38 16.80 2.29 9.47
C ALA A 38 16.76 3.80 9.77
N ARG A 39 17.47 4.61 8.98
CA ARG A 39 17.48 6.08 9.13
C ARG A 39 16.13 6.70 8.81
N LEU A 40 15.43 6.21 7.78
CA LEU A 40 14.08 6.65 7.44
C LEU A 40 13.09 6.27 8.55
N THR A 41 13.17 5.03 9.05
CA THR A 41 12.32 4.55 10.15
C THR A 41 12.43 5.46 11.37
N GLY A 42 13.64 5.80 11.81
CA GLY A 42 13.85 6.72 12.93
C GLY A 42 13.32 8.14 12.68
N LYS A 43 13.44 8.66 11.45
CA LYS A 43 12.86 9.98 11.08
C LYS A 43 11.34 9.97 11.13
N LEU A 44 10.70 8.91 10.63
CA LEU A 44 9.25 8.80 10.62
C LEU A 44 8.69 8.60 12.04
N GLU A 45 9.43 7.90 12.90
CA GLU A 45 9.10 7.78 14.32
C GLU A 45 9.15 9.12 15.06
N ALA A 46 10.20 9.91 14.82
CA ALA A 46 10.30 11.26 15.36
C ALA A 46 9.15 12.14 14.88
N LEU A 47 8.85 12.11 13.57
CA LEU A 47 7.74 12.86 12.98
C LEU A 47 6.40 12.48 13.63
N GLU A 48 6.14 11.19 13.81
CA GLU A 48 4.90 10.70 14.43
C GLU A 48 4.82 11.14 15.91
N THR A 49 5.93 11.10 16.64
CA THR A 49 5.99 11.54 18.03
C THR A 49 5.75 13.04 18.18
N GLU A 50 6.33 13.85 17.29
CA GLU A 50 6.27 15.32 17.35
C GLU A 50 4.94 15.88 16.84
N SER A 51 4.35 15.26 15.83
CA SER A 51 3.16 15.79 15.13
C SER A 51 1.88 15.00 15.38
N HIS A 52 1.98 13.81 16.00
CA HIS A 52 0.91 12.82 16.09
C HIS A 52 0.40 12.31 14.73
N ARG A 53 1.11 12.56 13.63
CA ARG A 53 0.73 12.14 12.27
C ARG A 53 1.54 10.92 11.85
N GLN A 54 0.86 9.92 11.31
CA GLN A 54 1.51 8.69 10.85
C GLN A 54 1.85 8.80 9.37
N LEU A 55 3.15 8.81 9.03
CA LEU A 55 3.63 8.69 7.66
C LEU A 55 4.30 7.32 7.47
N VAL A 56 3.85 6.58 6.46
CA VAL A 56 4.44 5.29 6.05
C VAL A 56 5.04 5.43 4.65
N ILE A 57 6.23 4.86 4.44
CA ILE A 57 6.88 4.74 3.14
C ILE A 57 6.79 3.29 2.68
N ALA A 58 6.32 3.07 1.46
CA ALA A 58 6.24 1.75 0.84
C ALA A 58 6.92 1.75 -0.54
N THR A 59 7.79 0.78 -0.78
CA THR A 59 8.24 0.44 -2.14
C THR A 59 7.47 -0.78 -2.60
N ILE A 60 6.90 -0.73 -3.80
CA ILE A 60 5.99 -1.76 -4.29
C ILE A 60 6.53 -2.27 -5.63
N PRO A 61 6.85 -3.58 -5.77
CA PRO A 61 7.47 -4.10 -6.99
C PRO A 61 6.52 -4.13 -8.18
N SER A 62 5.21 -4.12 -7.96
CA SER A 62 4.20 -4.08 -9.03
C SER A 62 2.88 -3.56 -8.49
N LEU A 63 2.25 -2.66 -9.25
CA LEU A 63 0.91 -2.16 -8.97
C LEU A 63 -0.20 -3.11 -9.46
N GLN A 64 0.15 -4.29 -9.99
CA GLN A 64 -0.79 -5.31 -10.48
C GLN A 64 -1.80 -4.78 -11.53
N GLY A 65 -1.38 -3.79 -12.33
CA GLY A 65 -2.20 -3.18 -13.36
C GLY A 65 -3.13 -2.05 -12.88
N TYR A 66 -3.09 -1.69 -11.60
CA TYR A 66 -3.83 -0.55 -11.05
C TYR A 66 -3.06 0.76 -11.22
N ASP A 67 -3.80 1.88 -11.30
CA ASP A 67 -3.22 3.21 -11.12
C ASP A 67 -2.63 3.36 -9.71
N ILE A 68 -1.55 4.12 -9.56
CA ILE A 68 -0.85 4.26 -8.28
C ILE A 68 -1.72 4.89 -7.18
N ALA A 69 -2.63 5.80 -7.54
CA ALA A 69 -3.54 6.42 -6.58
C ALA A 69 -4.58 5.41 -6.08
N ASP A 70 -5.15 4.61 -6.99
CA ASP A 70 -6.10 3.56 -6.64
C ASP A 70 -5.44 2.43 -5.82
N TYR A 71 -4.26 2.00 -6.24
CA TYR A 71 -3.44 1.05 -5.48
C TYR A 71 -3.17 1.57 -4.08
N GLY A 72 -2.71 2.82 -3.98
CA GLY A 72 -2.35 3.44 -2.71
C GLY A 72 -3.52 3.65 -1.78
N TYR A 73 -4.68 4.01 -2.31
CA TYR A 73 -5.91 4.09 -1.53
C TYR A 73 -6.27 2.72 -0.92
N ARG A 74 -6.24 1.64 -1.72
CA ARG A 74 -6.55 0.29 -1.24
C ARG A 74 -5.51 -0.21 -0.23
N LEU A 75 -4.23 0.02 -0.50
CA LEU A 75 -3.14 -0.36 0.39
C LEU A 75 -3.24 0.36 1.75
N GLY A 76 -3.47 1.67 1.74
CA GLY A 76 -3.62 2.45 2.99
C GLY A 76 -4.81 1.98 3.83
N ARG A 77 -5.89 1.52 3.18
CA ARG A 77 -7.06 0.92 3.84
C ARG A 77 -6.76 -0.46 4.40
N GLU A 78 -6.06 -1.31 3.65
CA GLU A 78 -5.62 -2.63 4.10
C GLU A 78 -4.74 -2.53 5.35
N TRP A 79 -3.79 -1.60 5.34
CA TRP A 79 -2.86 -1.39 6.44
C TRP A 79 -3.44 -0.58 7.61
N GLY A 80 -4.60 0.06 7.43
CA GLY A 80 -5.22 0.88 8.46
C GLY A 80 -4.32 2.03 8.92
N ILE A 81 -3.70 2.74 7.99
CA ILE A 81 -2.77 3.85 8.28
C ILE A 81 -3.53 5.03 8.89
N GLY A 82 -3.01 5.54 9.99
CA GLY A 82 -3.54 6.69 10.74
C GLY A 82 -4.54 6.29 11.82
N ASP A 83 -4.88 7.26 12.66
CA ASP A 83 -5.95 7.12 13.63
C ASP A 83 -7.32 7.36 12.97
N LYS A 84 -8.28 6.47 13.26
CA LYS A 84 -9.63 6.50 12.68
C LYS A 84 -10.41 7.80 12.95
N ASN A 85 -10.11 8.48 14.06
CA ASN A 85 -10.79 9.71 14.45
C ASN A 85 -10.03 10.94 13.93
N ARG A 86 -8.70 10.91 13.97
CA ARG A 86 -7.86 12.06 13.60
C ARG A 86 -7.58 12.16 12.10
N ASN A 87 -7.72 11.06 11.35
CA ASN A 87 -7.44 11.00 9.91
C ASN A 87 -6.06 11.59 9.56
N ASP A 88 -5.06 11.19 10.34
CA ASP A 88 -3.70 11.76 10.35
C ASP A 88 -2.67 10.86 9.65
N GLY A 89 -3.15 9.86 8.90
CA GLY A 89 -2.36 8.94 8.11
C GLY A 89 -1.95 9.51 6.75
N ALA A 90 -0.71 9.22 6.34
CA ALA A 90 -0.20 9.47 5.00
C ALA A 90 0.64 8.28 4.53
N LEU A 91 0.55 7.98 3.24
CA LEU A 91 1.29 6.90 2.60
C LEU A 91 2.07 7.47 1.41
N LEU A 92 3.39 7.31 1.42
CA LEU A 92 4.27 7.59 0.29
C LEU A 92 4.61 6.28 -0.40
N ILE A 93 4.21 6.15 -1.67
CA ILE A 93 4.45 4.95 -2.47
C ILE A 93 5.47 5.25 -3.56
N VAL A 94 6.42 4.34 -3.73
CA VAL A 94 7.34 4.28 -4.87
C VAL A 94 7.15 2.94 -5.56
N ALA A 95 6.81 2.97 -6.84
CA ALA A 95 6.75 1.79 -7.70
C ALA A 95 7.79 1.96 -8.83
N PRO A 96 8.83 1.11 -8.90
CA PRO A 96 9.89 1.19 -9.91
C PRO A 96 9.49 0.63 -11.28
#